data_AF-A0A2N9M1I0-F1
#
_entry.id   AF-A0A2N9M1I0-F1
#
_cell.length_a   1.000
_cell.length_b   1.000
_cell.length_c   1.000
_cell.angle_alpha   90.00
_cell.angle_beta   90.00
_cell.angle_gamma   90.00
#
_symmetry.space_group_name_H-M   'P 1'
#
loop_
_entity.id
_entity.type
_entity.pdbx_description
1 polymer ?
#
loop_
_entity_poly.entity_id
_entity_poly.type
_entity_poly.pdbx_seq_one_letter_code
_entity_poly.pdbx_strand_id
1 'polypeptide(L)'
;MKPPKRLQPLIEAGLIDTVERQLMSGKEAKVYVVRCAGETRCAKVYKEATQRSFRQAVDYTENRKVKNSRQARAISKGTRYGRQAQEAAWQSAEVDALYRLAAAGVRVPRPVNFCDGVLLMELIVDAAGNAAPRLNDVALTPQEACTYHQLLLREVVRMLLAGTVHGDLSEFNILLGDNGPVIIDLPQAVDAAGNNHAARMLLRDVVNLRNFFGRFAPALLATDYGNEIWDLYQRGLLTLDATLTGKFARSKAAVDLQAVIREIDDARAEEAARRLRLAATVPAA
;
A
#
# COMPACT_ATOMS: atom_id res chain seq x y z
N MET A 1 12.25 -16.89 20.22
CA MET A 1 11.55 -15.71 20.81
C MET A 1 10.20 -16.16 21.35
N LYS A 2 9.68 -15.59 22.46
CA LYS A 2 8.31 -15.87 22.89
C LYS A 2 7.32 -15.23 21.88
N PRO A 3 6.42 -15.98 21.25
CA PRO A 3 5.53 -15.42 20.23
C PRO A 3 4.59 -14.37 20.83
N PRO A 4 4.36 -13.24 20.15
CA PRO A 4 3.32 -12.28 20.54
C PRO A 4 1.96 -12.96 20.67
N LYS A 5 1.16 -12.55 21.66
CA LYS A 5 -0.19 -13.12 21.92
C LYS A 5 -1.08 -13.16 20.67
N ARG A 6 -0.96 -12.17 19.78
CA ARG A 6 -1.72 -12.06 18.53
C ARG A 6 -1.37 -13.12 17.48
N LEU A 7 -0.15 -13.67 17.51
CA LEU A 7 0.27 -14.73 16.58
C LEU A 7 -0.05 -16.12 17.11
N GLN A 8 -0.43 -16.23 18.39
CA GLN A 8 -0.69 -17.51 19.05
C GLN A 8 -1.86 -18.29 18.42
N PRO A 9 -3.01 -17.66 18.06
CA PRO A 9 -4.08 -18.36 17.35
C PRO A 9 -3.65 -18.92 15.99
N LEU A 10 -2.78 -18.19 15.26
CA LEU A 10 -2.27 -18.63 13.96
C LEU A 10 -1.28 -19.79 14.11
N ILE A 11 -0.51 -19.84 15.21
CA ILE A 11 0.36 -20.98 15.54
C ILE A 11 -0.48 -22.21 15.90
N GLU A 12 -1.47 -22.04 16.78
CA GLU A 12 -2.37 -23.12 17.20
C GLU A 12 -3.18 -23.69 16.03
N ALA A 13 -3.53 -22.85 15.05
CA ALA A 13 -4.19 -23.24 13.81
C ALA A 13 -3.26 -23.89 12.77
N GLY A 14 -1.95 -23.97 13.02
CA GLY A 14 -0.96 -24.51 12.08
C GLY A 14 -0.69 -23.63 10.85
N LEU A 15 -1.05 -22.34 10.90
CA LEU A 15 -0.76 -21.37 9.84
C LEU A 15 0.66 -20.80 9.96
N ILE A 16 1.19 -20.74 11.18
CA ILE A 16 2.55 -20.31 11.50
C ILE A 16 3.22 -21.43 12.29
N ASP A 17 4.39 -21.86 11.83
CA ASP A 17 5.20 -22.87 12.53
C ASP A 17 5.94 -22.21 13.70
N THR A 18 6.68 -21.13 13.40
CA THR A 18 7.49 -20.40 14.38
C THR A 18 7.56 -18.90 14.09
N VAL A 19 7.74 -18.11 15.15
CA VAL A 19 8.04 -16.66 15.05
C VAL A 19 9.53 -16.48 15.27
N GLU A 20 10.25 -16.05 14.23
CA GLU A 20 11.70 -15.96 14.27
C GLU A 20 12.14 -14.66 14.96
N ARG A 21 11.70 -13.51 14.43
CA ARG A 21 12.09 -12.19 14.92
C ARG A 21 11.07 -11.11 14.57
N GLN A 22 11.12 -9.99 15.30
CA GLN A 22 10.40 -8.78 14.91
C GLN A 22 11.21 -8.07 13.81
N LEU A 23 10.56 -7.70 12.71
CA LEU A 23 11.17 -6.96 11.60
C LEU A 23 11.02 -5.46 11.80
N MET A 24 9.81 -5.02 12.13
CA MET A 24 9.49 -3.60 12.28
C MET A 24 8.37 -3.41 13.32
N SER A 25 8.38 -2.28 14.00
CA SER A 25 7.25 -1.85 14.84
C SER A 25 6.89 -0.42 14.47
N GLY A 26 5.73 -0.24 13.83
CA GLY A 26 5.16 1.06 13.52
C GLY A 26 4.12 1.48 14.56
N LYS A 27 3.54 2.68 14.36
CA LYS A 27 2.40 3.17 15.16
C LYS A 27 1.18 2.27 15.01
N GLU A 28 0.89 1.80 13.81
CA GLU A 28 -0.38 1.11 13.46
C GLU A 28 -0.25 -0.41 13.38
N ALA A 29 0.94 -0.93 13.10
CA ALA A 29 1.18 -2.37 12.99
C ALA A 29 2.58 -2.75 13.46
N LYS A 30 2.74 -4.03 13.82
CA LYS A 30 4.04 -4.67 14.02
C LYS A 30 4.22 -5.74 12.95
N VAL A 31 5.42 -5.83 12.39
CA VAL A 31 5.75 -6.84 11.37
C VAL A 31 6.74 -7.82 11.97
N TYR A 32 6.45 -9.11 11.82
CA TYR A 32 7.28 -10.21 12.30
C TYR A 32 7.71 -11.09 11.13
N VAL A 33 8.92 -11.63 11.20
CA VAL A 33 9.36 -12.73 10.34
C VAL A 33 8.92 -14.04 10.97
N VAL A 34 8.26 -14.86 10.19
CA VAL A 34 7.64 -16.12 10.61
C VAL A 34 7.98 -17.25 9.63
N ARG A 35 7.98 -18.48 10.12
CA ARG A 35 8.01 -19.68 9.28
C ARG A 35 6.61 -20.24 9.10
N CYS A 36 6.27 -20.59 7.87
CA CYS A 36 4.97 -21.16 7.52
C CYS A 36 5.17 -22.25 6.46
N ALA A 37 4.93 -23.51 6.83
CA ALA A 37 5.16 -24.67 5.96
C ALA A 37 6.57 -24.72 5.36
N GLY A 38 7.59 -24.39 6.17
CA GLY A 38 9.00 -24.38 5.75
C GLY A 38 9.47 -23.11 5.01
N GLU A 39 8.55 -22.25 4.56
CA GLU A 39 8.88 -20.97 3.92
C GLU A 39 8.97 -19.82 4.93
N THR A 40 9.85 -18.86 4.66
CA THR A 40 9.95 -17.61 5.44
C THR A 40 8.97 -16.57 4.92
N ARG A 41 8.14 -16.00 5.81
CA ARG A 41 7.10 -15.03 5.48
C ARG A 41 7.07 -13.87 6.48
N CYS A 42 6.28 -12.85 6.16
CA CYS A 42 5.96 -11.72 7.02
C CYS A 42 4.57 -11.88 7.63
N ALA A 43 4.45 -11.57 8.92
CA ALA A 43 3.18 -11.39 9.60
C ALA A 43 3.03 -9.92 10.03
N LYS A 44 2.18 -9.16 9.32
CA LYS A 44 1.78 -7.79 9.70
C LYS A 44 0.60 -7.88 10.68
N VAL A 45 0.89 -7.66 11.95
CA VAL A 45 -0.07 -7.64 13.05
C VAL A 45 -0.57 -6.21 13.23
N TYR A 46 -1.82 -5.97 12.88
CA TYR A 46 -2.46 -4.67 13.09
C TYR A 46 -2.70 -4.46 14.59
N LYS A 47 -2.37 -3.27 15.10
CA LYS A 47 -2.75 -2.91 16.47
C LYS A 47 -4.26 -2.64 16.49
N GLU A 48 -4.94 -3.15 17.50
CA GLU A 48 -6.36 -2.83 17.67
C GLU A 48 -6.56 -1.33 17.71
N ALA A 49 -7.47 -0.85 16.86
CA ALA A 49 -8.11 0.43 17.06
C ALA A 49 -8.96 0.33 18.33
N THR A 50 -8.34 0.48 19.49
CA THR A 50 -9.08 0.80 20.72
C THR A 50 -9.94 2.01 20.38
N GLN A 51 -11.25 1.81 20.20
CA GLN A 51 -12.25 2.86 19.99
C GLN A 51 -12.22 3.63 18.65
N ARG A 52 -12.30 2.96 17.49
CA ARG A 52 -13.12 3.56 16.40
C ARG A 52 -14.57 3.15 16.63
N SER A 53 -15.22 3.92 17.49
CA SER A 53 -16.67 4.17 17.56
C SER A 53 -17.57 3.05 17.03
N PHE A 54 -18.01 2.23 17.96
CA PHE A 54 -19.15 1.30 17.91
C PHE A 54 -20.50 2.00 17.61
N ARG A 55 -20.50 3.15 16.91
CA ARG A 55 -21.66 4.02 16.68
C ARG A 55 -21.75 4.67 15.29
N GLN A 56 -20.88 4.35 14.33
CA GLN A 56 -21.01 4.89 12.95
C GLN A 56 -20.94 3.86 11.82
N ALA A 57 -20.91 2.56 12.12
CA ALA A 57 -20.98 1.51 11.10
C ALA A 57 -22.41 0.99 10.83
N VAL A 58 -23.44 1.82 11.03
CA VAL A 58 -24.84 1.45 10.76
C VAL A 58 -25.36 2.04 9.44
N ASP A 59 -24.68 3.01 8.82
CA ASP A 59 -25.23 3.72 7.64
C ASP A 59 -24.58 3.36 6.29
N TYR A 60 -23.90 2.21 6.18
CA TYR A 60 -23.37 1.76 4.88
C TYR A 60 -23.82 0.33 4.53
N THR A 61 -25.09 0.02 4.81
CA THR A 61 -25.73 -1.20 4.32
C THR A 61 -27.07 -0.92 3.65
N GLU A 62 -27.22 0.21 2.98
CA GLU A 62 -28.23 0.37 1.94
C GLU A 62 -27.59 0.08 0.58
N ASN A 63 -27.46 -1.21 0.24
CA ASN A 63 -27.59 -1.71 -1.14
C ASN A 63 -27.23 -3.18 -1.38
N ARG A 64 -27.16 -4.04 -0.36
CA ARG A 64 -27.12 -5.50 -0.59
C ARG A 64 -28.09 -6.24 0.31
N LYS A 65 -29.28 -6.50 -0.23
CA LYS A 65 -30.24 -7.49 0.28
C LYS A 65 -29.56 -8.85 0.41
N VAL A 66 -29.18 -9.24 1.62
CA VAL A 66 -28.95 -10.65 1.95
C VAL A 66 -30.03 -11.09 2.94
N LYS A 67 -31.09 -11.66 2.38
CA LYS A 67 -32.02 -12.53 3.10
C LYS A 67 -31.23 -13.71 3.65
N ASN A 68 -30.97 -13.77 4.95
CA ASN A 68 -31.03 -15.03 5.71
C ASN A 68 -30.80 -14.82 7.22
N SER A 69 -31.88 -14.96 7.99
CA SER A 69 -31.92 -14.89 9.46
C SER A 69 -31.15 -16.00 10.21
N ARG A 70 -30.36 -16.82 9.49
CA ARG A 70 -29.48 -17.86 10.04
C ARG A 70 -28.05 -17.37 10.27
N GLN A 71 -27.53 -16.44 9.47
CA GLN A 71 -26.17 -15.87 9.63
C GLN A 71 -26.06 -15.03 10.90
N ALA A 72 -27.08 -14.24 11.23
CA ALA A 72 -27.12 -13.42 12.44
C ALA A 72 -26.98 -14.24 13.75
N ARG A 73 -27.46 -15.50 13.77
CA ARG A 73 -27.35 -16.40 14.95
C ARG A 73 -26.00 -17.14 15.03
N ALA A 74 -25.26 -17.25 13.93
CA ALA A 74 -23.94 -17.87 13.92
C ALA A 74 -22.86 -16.91 14.46
N ILE A 75 -23.02 -15.61 14.20
CA ILE A 75 -22.18 -14.52 14.72
C ILE A 75 -22.27 -14.47 16.25
N SER A 76 -23.45 -14.70 16.84
CA SER A 76 -23.66 -14.62 18.30
C SER A 76 -23.04 -15.77 19.12
N LYS A 77 -22.49 -16.81 18.47
CA LYS A 77 -21.97 -18.03 19.15
C LYS A 77 -20.45 -18.23 19.06
N GLY A 78 -19.70 -17.31 18.42
CA GLY A 78 -18.22 -17.35 18.40
C GLY A 78 -17.60 -18.59 17.75
N THR A 79 -18.38 -19.33 16.95
CA THR A 79 -17.95 -20.55 16.24
C THR A 79 -16.90 -20.23 15.17
N ARG A 80 -16.10 -21.23 14.75
CA ARG A 80 -15.10 -21.09 13.66
C ARG A 80 -15.70 -20.43 12.41
N TYR A 81 -16.94 -20.77 12.05
CA TYR A 81 -17.67 -20.17 10.94
C TYR A 81 -18.14 -18.73 11.22
N GLY A 82 -18.51 -18.42 12.46
CA GLY A 82 -18.86 -17.05 12.89
C GLY A 82 -17.67 -16.10 12.87
N ARG A 83 -16.47 -16.59 13.27
CA ARG A 83 -15.21 -15.85 13.12
C ARG A 83 -14.85 -15.68 11.65
N GLN A 84 -14.97 -16.72 10.83
CA GLN A 84 -14.72 -16.64 9.39
C GLN A 84 -15.66 -15.65 8.67
N ALA A 85 -16.93 -15.57 9.08
CA ALA A 85 -17.90 -14.59 8.56
C ALA A 85 -17.62 -13.16 9.09
N GLN A 86 -17.11 -13.03 10.31
CA GLN A 86 -16.69 -11.76 10.90
C GLN A 86 -15.35 -11.26 10.32
N GLU A 87 -14.43 -12.17 10.01
CA GLU A 87 -13.17 -11.94 9.29
C GLU A 87 -13.42 -11.50 7.85
N ALA A 88 -14.35 -12.16 7.15
CA ALA A 88 -14.79 -11.74 5.81
C ALA A 88 -15.46 -10.35 5.81
N ALA A 89 -16.06 -9.93 6.93
CA ALA A 89 -16.66 -8.61 7.09
C ALA A 89 -15.65 -7.51 7.53
N TRP A 90 -14.42 -7.90 7.91
CA TRP A 90 -13.38 -7.00 8.44
C TRP A 90 -12.14 -6.92 7.52
N GLN A 91 -12.33 -7.07 6.21
CA GLN A 91 -11.29 -6.72 5.25
C GLN A 91 -11.01 -5.21 5.33
N SER A 92 -9.79 -4.84 5.73
CA SER A 92 -9.36 -3.44 5.68
C SER A 92 -9.13 -3.05 4.22
N ALA A 93 -9.37 -1.78 3.88
CA ALA A 93 -9.11 -1.25 2.54
C ALA A 93 -7.67 -1.54 2.07
N GLU A 94 -6.70 -1.57 2.99
CA GLU A 94 -5.32 -1.96 2.70
C GLU A 94 -5.19 -3.41 2.24
N VAL A 95 -5.84 -4.36 2.95
CA VAL A 95 -5.77 -5.79 2.61
C VAL A 95 -6.41 -6.01 1.24
N ASP A 96 -7.57 -5.43 0.99
CA ASP A 96 -8.24 -5.54 -0.31
C ASP A 96 -7.44 -4.92 -1.45
N ALA A 97 -6.82 -3.76 -1.22
CA ALA A 97 -5.90 -3.16 -2.17
C ALA A 97 -4.73 -4.09 -2.44
N LEU A 98 -4.10 -4.68 -1.42
CA LEU A 98 -2.97 -5.58 -1.60
C LEU A 98 -3.35 -6.82 -2.43
N TYR A 99 -4.47 -7.48 -2.13
CA TYR A 99 -4.96 -8.62 -2.91
C TYR A 99 -5.27 -8.23 -4.36
N ARG A 100 -5.94 -7.09 -4.58
CA ARG A 100 -6.26 -6.58 -5.91
C ARG A 100 -5.00 -6.31 -6.74
N LEU A 101 -4.03 -5.61 -6.14
CA LEU A 101 -2.79 -5.26 -6.82
C LEU A 101 -1.92 -6.50 -7.10
N ALA A 102 -1.85 -7.43 -6.16
CA ALA A 102 -1.15 -8.70 -6.38
C ALA A 102 -1.80 -9.51 -7.52
N ALA A 103 -3.13 -9.58 -7.58
CA ALA A 103 -3.87 -10.24 -8.66
C ALA A 103 -3.68 -9.54 -10.02
N ALA A 104 -3.49 -8.22 -10.02
CA ALA A 104 -3.17 -7.42 -11.20
C ALA A 104 -1.69 -7.52 -11.63
N GLY A 105 -0.87 -8.30 -10.92
CA GLY A 105 0.54 -8.49 -11.25
C GLY A 105 1.43 -7.30 -10.88
N VAL A 106 0.97 -6.39 -10.02
CA VAL A 106 1.82 -5.33 -9.46
C VAL A 106 2.86 -5.95 -8.55
N ARG A 107 4.09 -5.42 -8.57
CA ARG A 107 5.15 -5.82 -7.63
C ARG A 107 4.86 -5.30 -6.22
N VAL A 108 4.02 -6.04 -5.50
CA VAL A 108 3.72 -5.91 -4.06
C VAL A 108 4.00 -7.25 -3.36
N PRO A 109 4.14 -7.29 -2.02
CA PRO A 109 4.24 -8.56 -1.31
C PRO A 109 3.01 -9.43 -1.57
N ARG A 110 3.21 -10.68 -2.00
CA ARG A 110 2.09 -11.59 -2.24
C ARG A 110 1.36 -11.89 -0.93
N PRO A 111 0.06 -11.55 -0.80
CA PRO A 111 -0.70 -11.90 0.38
C PRO A 111 -1.00 -13.40 0.38
N VAL A 112 -0.93 -14.01 1.56
CA VAL A 112 -1.16 -15.45 1.76
C VAL A 112 -2.46 -15.68 2.51
N ASN A 113 -2.66 -14.96 3.61
CA ASN A 113 -3.86 -15.08 4.43
C ASN A 113 -4.07 -13.83 5.29
N PHE A 114 -5.31 -13.52 5.64
CA PHE A 114 -5.65 -12.52 6.65
C PHE A 114 -6.59 -13.14 7.68
N CYS A 115 -6.15 -13.20 8.94
CA CYS A 115 -6.89 -13.86 10.03
C CYS A 115 -6.61 -13.14 11.35
N ASP A 116 -7.65 -12.92 12.17
CA ASP A 116 -7.54 -12.32 13.51
C ASP A 116 -6.73 -10.99 13.57
N GLY A 117 -6.83 -10.15 12.53
CA GLY A 117 -6.09 -8.89 12.43
C GLY A 117 -4.60 -9.07 12.12
N VAL A 118 -4.23 -10.22 11.56
CA VAL A 118 -2.87 -10.54 11.11
C VAL A 118 -2.89 -10.85 9.62
N LEU A 119 -2.13 -10.07 8.85
CA LEU A 119 -1.88 -10.31 7.43
C LEU A 119 -0.57 -11.10 7.28
N LEU A 120 -0.69 -12.33 6.81
CA LEU A 120 0.43 -13.15 6.34
C LEU A 120 0.70 -12.84 4.87
N MET A 121 1.95 -12.52 4.55
CA MET A 121 2.38 -12.16 3.20
C MET A 121 3.84 -12.54 2.97
N GLU A 122 4.27 -12.48 1.72
CA GLU A 122 5.65 -12.67 1.29
C GLU A 122 6.63 -11.79 2.10
N LEU A 123 7.77 -12.37 2.50
CA LEU A 123 8.92 -11.59 2.94
C LEU A 123 9.73 -11.19 1.71
N ILE A 124 9.87 -9.89 1.47
CA ILE A 124 10.73 -9.38 0.40
C ILE A 124 12.17 -9.46 0.88
N VAL A 125 13.02 -10.12 0.09
CA VAL A 125 14.44 -10.32 0.37
C VAL A 125 15.33 -9.69 -0.69
N ASP A 126 16.52 -9.28 -0.27
CA ASP A 126 17.60 -8.87 -1.16
C ASP A 126 18.34 -10.08 -1.76
N ALA A 127 19.31 -9.82 -2.64
CA ALA A 127 20.12 -10.85 -3.28
C ALA A 127 20.95 -11.71 -2.29
N ALA A 128 21.18 -11.22 -1.08
CA ALA A 128 21.88 -11.95 -0.01
C ALA A 128 20.93 -12.77 0.87
N GLY A 129 19.61 -12.75 0.59
CA GLY A 129 18.59 -13.44 1.37
C GLY A 129 18.21 -12.73 2.67
N ASN A 130 18.68 -11.50 2.89
CA ASN A 130 18.28 -10.68 4.03
C ASN A 130 16.97 -9.96 3.71
N ALA A 131 16.28 -9.45 4.75
CA ALA A 131 15.10 -8.61 4.51
C ALA A 131 15.50 -7.39 3.68
N ALA A 132 14.77 -7.16 2.59
CA ALA A 132 15.08 -6.11 1.64
C ALA A 132 15.11 -4.72 2.31
N PRO A 133 16.13 -3.89 2.04
CA PRO A 133 16.19 -2.54 2.56
C PRO A 133 15.10 -1.67 1.91
N ARG A 134 14.74 -0.57 2.58
CA ARG A 134 13.92 0.46 1.94
C ARG A 134 14.75 1.19 0.90
N LEU A 135 14.11 1.65 -0.16
CA LEU A 135 14.76 2.41 -1.22
C LEU A 135 15.47 3.67 -0.68
N ASN A 136 14.90 4.32 0.34
CA ASN A 136 15.50 5.46 1.04
C ASN A 136 16.90 5.17 1.62
N ASP A 137 17.15 3.91 2.02
CA ASP A 137 18.35 3.52 2.76
C ASP A 137 19.46 3.01 1.81
N VAL A 138 19.25 3.13 0.49
CA VAL A 138 20.16 2.64 -0.54
C VAL A 138 20.68 3.82 -1.38
N ALA A 139 22.00 3.87 -1.57
CA ALA A 139 22.62 4.78 -2.53
C ALA A 139 22.57 4.15 -3.94
N LEU A 140 22.10 4.91 -4.92
CA LEU A 140 21.94 4.44 -6.29
C LEU A 140 22.96 5.07 -7.22
N THR A 141 23.43 4.31 -8.20
CA THR A 141 24.06 4.87 -9.39
C THR A 141 23.02 5.59 -10.26
N PRO A 142 23.43 6.54 -11.12
CA PRO A 142 22.51 7.19 -12.06
C PRO A 142 21.76 6.19 -12.96
N GLN A 143 22.43 5.10 -13.37
CA GLN A 143 21.85 4.06 -14.22
C GLN A 143 20.78 3.25 -13.48
N GLU A 144 21.04 2.85 -12.23
CA GLU A 144 20.05 2.18 -11.38
C GLU A 144 18.86 3.09 -11.10
N ALA A 145 19.11 4.38 -10.82
CA ALA A 145 18.05 5.36 -10.59
C ALA A 145 17.09 5.48 -11.78
N CYS A 146 17.62 5.59 -13.01
CA CYS A 146 16.82 5.59 -14.23
C CYS A 146 16.03 4.28 -14.40
N THR A 147 16.67 3.14 -14.15
CA THR A 147 16.07 1.80 -14.31
C THR A 147 14.93 1.59 -13.32
N TYR A 148 15.17 1.81 -12.03
CA TYR A 148 14.16 1.63 -10.98
C TYR A 148 13.02 2.64 -11.09
N HIS A 149 13.31 3.88 -11.48
CA HIS A 149 12.27 4.86 -11.77
C HIS A 149 11.32 4.37 -12.89
N GLN A 150 11.87 3.87 -14.01
CA GLN A 150 11.06 3.32 -15.09
C GLN A 150 10.23 2.11 -14.65
N LEU A 151 10.83 1.17 -13.88
CA LEU A 151 10.09 0.02 -13.34
C LEU A 151 8.93 0.47 -12.45
N LEU A 152 9.17 1.41 -11.53
CA LEU A 152 8.13 1.92 -10.64
C LEU A 152 7.03 2.68 -11.39
N LEU A 153 7.34 3.43 -12.44
CA LEU A 153 6.31 4.04 -13.29
C LEU A 153 5.41 3.00 -13.95
N ARG A 154 5.98 1.86 -14.38
CA ARG A 154 5.19 0.74 -14.91
C ARG A 154 4.28 0.12 -13.84
N GLU A 155 4.78 -0.01 -12.61
CA GLU A 155 3.94 -0.46 -11.48
C GLU A 155 2.82 0.55 -11.17
N VAL A 156 3.10 1.86 -11.20
CA VAL A 156 2.07 2.91 -11.04
C VAL A 156 0.99 2.81 -12.10
N VAL A 157 1.37 2.58 -13.37
CA VAL A 157 0.41 2.35 -14.47
C VAL A 157 -0.42 1.09 -14.21
N ARG A 158 0.19 -0.02 -13.79
CA ARG A 158 -0.55 -1.25 -13.44
C ARG A 158 -1.53 -1.03 -12.30
N MET A 159 -1.11 -0.33 -11.24
CA MET A 159 -1.98 0.02 -10.11
C MET A 159 -3.19 0.83 -10.57
N LEU A 160 -2.95 1.85 -11.41
CA LEU A 160 -3.99 2.71 -11.94
C LEU A 160 -4.98 1.93 -12.83
N LEU A 161 -4.49 1.05 -13.69
CA LEU A 161 -5.33 0.17 -14.51
C LEU A 161 -6.10 -0.87 -13.67
N ALA A 162 -5.56 -1.25 -12.51
CA ALA A 162 -6.27 -2.02 -11.49
C ALA A 162 -7.23 -1.17 -10.63
N GLY A 163 -7.48 0.09 -11.02
CA GLY A 163 -8.41 1.00 -10.35
C GLY A 163 -7.91 1.54 -9.01
N THR A 164 -6.59 1.52 -8.76
CA THR A 164 -6.02 1.87 -7.44
C THR A 164 -4.91 2.91 -7.57
N VAL A 165 -5.00 3.98 -6.81
CA VAL A 165 -3.90 4.94 -6.60
C VAL A 165 -3.29 4.67 -5.23
N HIS A 166 -1.96 4.62 -5.12
CA HIS A 166 -1.29 4.31 -3.85
C HIS A 166 -1.60 5.33 -2.76
N GLY A 167 -1.54 6.62 -3.11
CA GLY A 167 -1.91 7.69 -2.21
C GLY A 167 -0.92 8.00 -1.09
N ASP A 168 0.30 7.45 -1.16
CA ASP A 168 1.46 7.86 -0.34
C ASP A 168 2.77 7.25 -0.89
N LEU A 169 2.89 7.13 -2.22
CA LEU A 169 4.06 6.45 -2.79
C LEU A 169 5.31 7.32 -2.64
N SER A 170 6.33 6.76 -2.01
CA SER A 170 7.61 7.42 -1.74
C SER A 170 8.72 6.40 -1.50
N GLU A 171 9.97 6.86 -1.39
CA GLU A 171 11.15 6.03 -1.13
C GLU A 171 11.09 5.21 0.17
N PHE A 172 10.19 5.59 1.10
CA PHE A 172 9.97 4.88 2.36
C PHE A 172 9.00 3.70 2.23
N ASN A 173 8.16 3.71 1.19
CA ASN A 173 7.12 2.72 0.91
C ASN A 173 7.52 1.80 -0.26
N ILE A 174 8.82 1.70 -0.54
CA ILE A 174 9.40 0.84 -1.55
C ILE A 174 10.54 0.05 -0.92
N LEU A 175 10.51 -1.26 -1.07
CA LEU A 175 11.63 -2.15 -0.72
C LEU A 175 12.41 -2.50 -1.99
N LEU A 176 13.74 -2.58 -1.89
CA LEU A 176 14.58 -3.03 -3.00
C LEU A 176 14.89 -4.52 -2.84
N GLY A 177 14.05 -5.36 -3.46
CA GLY A 177 14.27 -6.81 -3.48
C GLY A 177 15.32 -7.22 -4.52
N ASP A 178 15.69 -8.50 -4.50
CA ASP A 178 16.62 -9.12 -5.45
C ASP A 178 16.27 -8.81 -6.92
N ASN A 179 14.97 -8.83 -7.24
CA ASN A 179 14.45 -8.59 -8.59
C ASN A 179 13.90 -7.18 -8.79
N GLY A 180 14.48 -6.18 -8.10
CA GLY A 180 14.10 -4.78 -8.21
C GLY A 180 13.04 -4.30 -7.19
N PRO A 181 12.49 -3.08 -7.39
CA PRO A 181 11.65 -2.42 -6.41
C PRO A 181 10.30 -3.12 -6.20
N VAL A 182 9.83 -3.16 -4.95
CA VAL A 182 8.55 -3.71 -4.51
C VAL A 182 7.82 -2.67 -3.69
N ILE A 183 6.59 -2.35 -4.08
CA ILE A 183 5.73 -1.36 -3.43
C ILE A 183 5.09 -2.00 -2.18
N ILE A 184 5.08 -1.28 -1.06
CA ILE A 184 4.50 -1.71 0.21
C ILE A 184 3.63 -0.62 0.83
N ASP A 185 2.84 -1.00 1.84
CA ASP A 185 2.05 -0.10 2.70
C ASP A 185 0.95 0.67 1.96
N LEU A 186 -0.24 0.08 1.91
CA LEU A 186 -1.38 0.60 1.14
C LEU A 186 -2.54 1.19 1.99
N PRO A 187 -2.36 1.70 3.23
CA PRO A 187 -3.49 2.20 4.02
C PRO A 187 -4.09 3.51 3.47
N GLN A 188 -3.38 4.21 2.58
CA GLN A 188 -3.85 5.41 1.90
C GLN A 188 -4.29 5.15 0.46
N ALA A 189 -4.35 3.87 0.04
CA ALA A 189 -4.75 3.53 -1.31
C ALA A 189 -6.23 3.88 -1.53
N VAL A 190 -6.52 4.48 -2.69
CA VAL A 190 -7.86 4.94 -3.05
C VAL A 190 -8.30 4.41 -4.40
N ASP A 191 -9.62 4.34 -4.59
CA ASP A 191 -10.21 4.01 -5.88
C ASP A 191 -9.94 5.13 -6.90
N ALA A 192 -9.37 4.77 -8.05
CA ALA A 192 -8.95 5.73 -9.07
C ALA A 192 -10.11 6.44 -9.77
N ALA A 193 -11.29 5.80 -9.87
CA ALA A 193 -12.46 6.33 -10.56
C ALA A 193 -13.46 7.00 -9.61
N GLY A 194 -13.55 6.50 -8.37
CA GLY A 194 -14.54 6.91 -7.38
C GLY A 194 -14.04 7.95 -6.37
N ASN A 195 -12.74 8.25 -6.32
CA ASN A 195 -12.20 9.27 -5.41
C ASN A 195 -11.85 10.56 -6.16
N ASN A 196 -12.49 11.67 -5.77
CA ASN A 196 -12.26 13.01 -6.36
C ASN A 196 -10.80 13.49 -6.23
N HIS A 197 -10.04 12.96 -5.27
CA HIS A 197 -8.64 13.30 -5.03
C HIS A 197 -7.64 12.37 -5.75
N ALA A 198 -8.10 11.31 -6.42
CA ALA A 198 -7.24 10.30 -7.04
C ALA A 198 -6.20 10.89 -8.00
N ALA A 199 -6.62 11.84 -8.86
CA ALA A 199 -5.74 12.53 -9.80
C ALA A 199 -4.53 13.16 -9.09
N ARG A 200 -4.81 13.97 -8.07
CA ARG A 200 -3.80 14.69 -7.30
C ARG A 200 -2.87 13.75 -6.55
N MET A 201 -3.45 12.70 -5.94
CA MET A 201 -2.68 11.69 -5.22
C MET A 201 -1.70 10.97 -6.16
N LEU A 202 -2.15 10.58 -7.37
CA LEU A 202 -1.28 9.98 -8.38
C LEU A 202 -0.17 10.93 -8.82
N LEU A 203 -0.51 12.18 -9.14
CA LEU A 203 0.46 13.19 -9.55
C LEU A 203 1.53 13.38 -8.47
N ARG A 204 1.12 13.47 -7.20
CA ARG A 204 2.02 13.59 -6.05
C ARG A 204 2.91 12.36 -5.89
N ASP A 205 2.34 11.16 -6.00
CA ASP A 205 3.07 9.89 -5.94
C ASP A 205 4.17 9.84 -7.02
N VAL A 206 3.84 10.19 -8.27
CA VAL A 206 4.82 10.23 -9.38
C VAL A 206 5.86 11.35 -9.19
N VAL A 207 5.46 12.50 -8.67
CA VAL A 207 6.39 13.60 -8.32
C VAL A 207 7.35 13.19 -7.21
N ASN A 208 6.90 12.45 -6.20
CA ASN A 208 7.77 11.94 -5.14
C ASN A 208 8.85 11.02 -5.72
N LEU A 209 8.47 10.08 -6.59
CA LEU A 209 9.43 9.23 -7.30
C LEU A 209 10.42 10.06 -8.11
N ARG A 210 9.92 10.98 -8.95
CA ARG A 210 10.75 11.86 -9.78
C ARG A 210 11.77 12.63 -8.93
N ASN A 211 11.32 13.22 -7.83
CA ASN A 211 12.17 14.04 -6.96
C ASN A 211 13.22 13.19 -6.24
N PHE A 212 12.86 11.99 -5.78
CA PHE A 212 13.82 11.06 -5.15
C PHE A 212 14.89 10.62 -6.15
N PHE A 213 14.50 10.05 -7.28
CA PHE A 213 15.45 9.56 -8.28
C PHE A 213 16.23 10.69 -8.97
N GLY A 214 15.64 11.88 -9.06
CA GLY A 214 16.30 13.09 -9.57
C GLY A 214 17.52 13.53 -8.76
N ARG A 215 17.65 13.10 -7.50
CA ARG A 215 18.87 13.32 -6.69
C ARG A 215 20.08 12.56 -7.25
N PHE A 216 19.84 11.43 -7.91
CA PHE A 216 20.87 10.57 -8.48
C PHE A 216 21.00 10.76 -10.01
N ALA A 217 19.88 11.06 -10.68
CA ALA A 217 19.82 11.29 -12.12
C ALA A 217 19.04 12.60 -12.43
N PRO A 218 19.71 13.77 -12.44
CA PRO A 218 19.07 15.08 -12.58
C PRO A 218 18.19 15.25 -13.82
N ALA A 219 18.47 14.52 -14.91
CA ALA A 219 17.66 14.54 -16.12
C ALA A 219 16.19 14.14 -15.88
N LEU A 220 15.91 13.33 -14.85
CA LEU A 220 14.54 12.93 -14.49
C LEU A 220 13.70 14.11 -13.99
N LEU A 221 14.32 15.16 -13.43
CA LEU A 221 13.61 16.32 -12.88
C LEU A 221 12.87 17.13 -13.96
N ALA A 222 13.29 17.01 -15.22
CA ALA A 222 12.64 17.66 -16.36
C ALA A 222 11.39 16.91 -16.87
N THR A 223 11.06 15.75 -16.29
CA THR A 223 9.94 14.91 -16.75
C THR A 223 8.62 15.21 -16.03
N ASP A 224 7.51 14.96 -16.72
CA ASP A 224 6.14 15.11 -16.23
C ASP A 224 5.27 13.87 -16.53
N TYR A 225 5.75 12.71 -16.09
CA TYR A 225 5.04 11.43 -16.25
C TYR A 225 3.68 11.40 -15.55
N GLY A 226 3.51 12.13 -14.43
CA GLY A 226 2.27 12.10 -13.66
C GLY A 226 1.09 12.62 -14.46
N ASN A 227 1.26 13.78 -15.10
CA ASN A 227 0.20 14.36 -15.95
C ASN A 227 -0.01 13.52 -17.22
N GLU A 228 1.06 13.02 -17.85
CA GLU A 228 0.95 12.16 -19.03
C GLU A 228 0.16 10.87 -18.75
N ILE A 229 0.48 10.17 -17.66
CA ILE A 229 -0.22 8.94 -17.26
C ILE A 229 -1.70 9.22 -16.98
N TRP A 230 -2.00 10.30 -16.25
CA TRP A 230 -3.39 10.64 -15.91
C TRP A 230 -4.21 11.04 -17.13
N ASP A 231 -3.65 11.83 -18.05
CA ASP A 231 -4.35 12.20 -19.31
C ASP A 231 -4.68 10.96 -20.14
N LEU A 232 -3.71 10.06 -20.32
CA LEU A 232 -3.93 8.79 -21.02
C LEU A 232 -5.01 7.95 -20.35
N TYR A 233 -5.02 7.90 -19.01
CA TYR A 233 -6.05 7.19 -18.24
C TYR A 233 -7.44 7.79 -18.45
N GLN A 234 -7.59 9.11 -18.29
CA GLN A 234 -8.86 9.81 -18.47
C GLN A 234 -9.45 9.66 -19.88
N ARG A 235 -8.58 9.58 -20.88
CA ARG A 235 -8.97 9.39 -22.28
C ARG A 235 -9.23 7.93 -22.64
N GLY A 236 -9.03 6.98 -21.72
CA GLY A 236 -9.16 5.55 -21.97
C GLY A 236 -8.10 4.97 -22.90
N LEU A 237 -6.94 5.64 -23.02
CA LEU A 237 -5.84 5.26 -23.91
C LEU A 237 -4.65 4.63 -23.17
N LEU A 238 -4.67 4.65 -21.84
CA LEU A 238 -3.61 4.04 -21.04
C LEU A 238 -3.62 2.53 -21.19
N THR A 239 -2.47 1.97 -21.53
CA THR A 239 -2.23 0.52 -21.63
C THR A 239 -0.92 0.16 -20.92
N LEU A 240 -0.72 -1.12 -20.63
CA LEU A 240 0.53 -1.61 -19.99
C LEU A 240 1.77 -1.42 -20.85
N ASP A 241 1.60 -1.35 -22.17
CA ASP A 241 2.65 -1.16 -23.17
C ASP A 241 2.70 0.29 -23.70
N ALA A 242 1.93 1.20 -23.09
CA ALA A 242 1.95 2.61 -23.45
C ALA A 242 3.37 3.16 -23.31
N THR A 243 3.91 3.71 -24.40
CA THR A 243 5.22 4.34 -24.39
C THR A 243 5.07 5.74 -23.80
N LEU A 244 5.48 5.89 -22.54
CA LEU A 244 5.50 7.18 -21.85
C LEU A 244 6.72 8.00 -22.29
N THR A 245 6.49 9.25 -22.66
CA THR A 245 7.52 10.17 -23.14
C THR A 245 8.15 10.99 -22.02
N GLY A 246 7.49 11.08 -20.87
CA GLY A 246 7.84 11.97 -19.78
C GLY A 246 7.63 13.45 -20.10
N LYS A 247 6.92 13.77 -21.20
CA LYS A 247 6.66 15.14 -21.64
C LYS A 247 5.16 15.37 -21.70
N PHE A 248 4.69 16.37 -20.98
CA PHE A 248 3.28 16.75 -20.98
C PHE A 248 3.10 18.25 -21.27
N ALA A 249 2.37 18.57 -22.33
CA ALA A 249 2.01 19.95 -22.66
C ALA A 249 0.73 20.32 -21.91
N ARG A 250 0.85 21.10 -20.83
CA ARG A 250 -0.32 21.62 -20.11
C ARG A 250 -1.11 22.56 -21.02
N SER A 251 -2.38 22.26 -21.25
CA SER A 251 -3.31 23.21 -21.86
C SER A 251 -3.48 24.42 -20.91
N LYS A 252 -3.28 25.64 -21.42
CA LYS A 252 -3.48 26.90 -20.68
C LYS A 252 -4.97 27.24 -20.50
N ALA A 253 -5.82 26.28 -20.14
CA ALA A 253 -7.18 26.59 -19.74
C ALA A 253 -7.16 27.29 -18.36
N ALA A 254 -8.12 28.19 -18.12
CA ALA A 254 -8.20 29.00 -16.90
C ALA A 254 -8.16 28.09 -15.66
N VAL A 255 -7.09 28.24 -14.88
CA VAL A 255 -6.86 27.47 -13.65
C VAL A 255 -7.88 27.92 -12.61
N ASP A 256 -8.72 27.00 -12.13
CA ASP A 256 -9.61 27.26 -11.00
C ASP A 256 -8.76 27.50 -9.75
N LEU A 257 -8.56 28.77 -9.42
CA LEU A 257 -7.74 29.20 -8.29
C LEU A 257 -8.27 28.69 -6.95
N GLN A 258 -9.59 28.45 -6.81
CA GLN A 258 -10.17 27.88 -5.59
C GLN A 258 -9.93 26.39 -5.47
N ALA A 259 -9.90 25.65 -6.59
CA ALA A 259 -9.41 24.28 -6.61
C ALA A 259 -7.94 24.23 -6.15
N VAL A 260 -7.08 25.11 -6.70
CA VAL A 260 -5.65 25.18 -6.34
C VAL A 260 -5.41 25.57 -4.87
N ILE A 261 -6.21 26.45 -4.29
CA ILE A 261 -6.06 26.80 -2.86
C ILE A 261 -6.44 25.62 -1.96
N ARG A 262 -7.57 24.95 -2.23
CA ARG A 262 -7.94 23.72 -1.51
C ARG A 262 -6.88 22.63 -1.68
N GLU A 263 -6.28 22.53 -2.86
CA GLU A 263 -5.16 21.62 -3.15
C GLU A 263 -3.93 21.88 -2.28
N ILE A 264 -3.55 23.14 -2.08
CA ILE A 264 -2.40 23.52 -1.27
C ILE A 264 -2.64 23.17 0.21
N ASP A 265 -3.84 23.42 0.71
CA ASP A 265 -4.17 23.16 2.11
C ASP A 265 -4.28 21.65 2.41
N ASP A 266 -4.88 20.87 1.51
CA ASP A 266 -4.91 19.40 1.59
C ASP A 266 -3.48 18.82 1.60
N ALA A 267 -2.62 19.27 0.67
CA ALA A 267 -1.24 18.80 0.57
C ALA A 267 -0.42 19.14 1.83
N ARG A 268 -0.62 20.33 2.41
CA ARG A 268 0.03 20.73 3.67
C ARG A 268 -0.43 19.88 4.86
N ALA A 269 -1.71 19.56 4.94
CA ALA A 269 -2.25 18.71 6.00
C ALA A 269 -1.69 17.27 5.91
N GLU A 270 -1.62 16.72 4.69
CA GLU A 270 -1.03 15.40 4.45
C GLU A 270 0.48 15.36 4.71
N GLU A 271 1.25 16.38 4.29
CA GLU A 271 2.69 16.44 4.55
C GLU A 271 2.98 16.58 6.06
N ALA A 272 2.17 17.36 6.79
CA ALA A 272 2.24 17.45 8.24
C ALA A 272 1.95 16.08 8.90
N ALA A 273 0.92 15.37 8.44
CA ALA A 273 0.61 14.02 8.91
C ALA A 273 1.76 13.03 8.60
N ARG A 274 2.39 13.11 7.43
CA ARG A 274 3.55 12.29 7.04
C ARG A 274 4.76 12.56 7.94
N ARG A 275 5.12 13.82 8.20
CA ARG A 275 6.23 14.17 9.11
C ARG A 275 6.00 13.63 10.52
N LEU A 276 4.78 13.71 11.03
CA LEU A 276 4.40 13.14 12.33
C LEU A 276 4.47 11.60 12.37
N ARG A 277 4.31 10.92 11.23
CA ARG A 277 4.48 9.46 11.12
C ARG A 277 5.96 9.08 11.08
N LEU A 278 6.76 9.76 10.24
CA LEU A 278 8.21 9.50 10.10
C LEU A 278 8.99 9.77 11.40
N ALA A 279 8.66 10.84 12.11
CA ALA A 279 9.27 11.15 13.40
C ALA A 279 8.99 10.08 14.49
N ALA A 280 7.98 9.23 14.28
CA ALA A 280 7.65 8.14 15.20
C ALA A 280 8.20 6.78 14.79
N THR A 281 8.93 6.69 13.67
CA THR A 281 9.56 5.46 13.18
C THR A 281 11.05 5.36 13.49
N VAL A 282 11.67 6.40 14.07
CA VAL A 282 13.06 6.35 14.52
C VAL A 282 13.11 5.74 15.93
N PRO A 283 13.89 4.67 16.18
CA PRO A 283 14.10 4.18 17.53
C PRO A 283 14.80 5.26 18.36
N ALA A 284 14.37 5.49 19.60
CA ALA A 284 15.23 6.15 20.56
C ALA A 284 16.50 5.29 20.71
N ALA A 285 17.66 5.91 20.51
CA ALA A 285 18.97 5.31 20.67
C ALA A 285 19.19 4.77 22.09
#